data_AF-A0A2H6EDM8-F1
#
_entry.id   AF-A0A2H6EDM8-F1
#
_cell.length_a   1.000
_cell.length_b   1.000
_cell.length_c   1.000
_cell.angle_alpha   90.00
_cell.angle_beta   90.00
_cell.angle_gamma   90.00
#
_symmetry.space_group_name_H-M   'P 1'
#
loop_
_entity.id
_entity.type
_entity.pdbx_description
1 polymer ?
#
loop_
_entity_poly.entity_id
_entity_poly.type
_entity_poly.pdbx_seq_one_letter_code
_entity_poly.pdbx_strand_id
1 'polypeptide(L)' 'MAKQQSFAQKAKGKKKADHITVKFVKTVKTDRGTYKFNENFVRLDDISKVTELK' A
#
# COMPACT_ATOMS: atom_id res chain seq x y z
N MET A 1 32.17 -7.16 19.79
CA MET A 1 32.32 -5.77 19.31
C MET A 1 31.54 -5.60 18.02
N ALA A 2 30.34 -5.01 18.06
CA ALA A 2 29.56 -4.74 16.86
C ALA A 2 30.31 -3.69 16.02
N LYS A 3 30.65 -4.03 14.77
CA LYS A 3 31.33 -3.10 13.85
C LYS A 3 30.50 -1.81 13.76
N GLN A 4 31.12 -0.68 14.08
CA GLN A 4 30.48 0.64 14.09
C GLN A 4 30.11 1.02 12.65
N GLN A 5 28.90 0.66 12.23
CA GLN A 5 28.37 0.99 10.92
C GLN A 5 28.00 2.49 10.90
N SER A 6 28.60 3.24 9.98
CA SER A 6 28.32 4.67 9.84
C SER A 6 26.87 4.93 9.37
N PHE A 7 26.32 6.11 9.69
CA PHE A 7 24.98 6.51 9.24
C PHE A 7 24.82 6.41 7.71
N ALA A 8 25.87 6.78 6.97
CA ALA A 8 25.91 6.65 5.51
C ALA A 8 25.82 5.18 5.05
N GLN A 9 26.41 4.24 5.79
CA GLN A 9 26.31 2.81 5.49
C GLN A 9 24.94 2.22 5.87
N LYS A 10 24.26 2.76 6.88
CA LYS A 10 22.88 2.38 7.22
C LYS A 10 21.87 2.93 6.21
N ALA A 11 22.06 4.16 5.74
CA ALA A 11 21.20 4.80 4.74
C ALA A 11 21.28 4.14 3.34
N LYS A 12 22.42 3.51 3.01
CA LYS A 12 22.57 2.66 1.81
C LYS A 12 21.94 1.28 1.95
N GLY A 13 21.46 0.91 3.15
CA GLY A 13 20.74 -0.33 3.39
C GLY A 13 19.45 -0.34 2.60
N LYS A 14 19.40 -1.20 1.57
CA LYS A 14 18.27 -1.55 0.67
C LYS A 14 17.18 -0.48 0.65
N LYS A 15 17.09 0.28 -0.45
CA LYS A 15 15.87 1.02 -0.80
C LYS A 15 14.71 0.06 -0.57
N LYS A 16 13.94 0.26 0.52
CA LYS A 16 12.69 -0.46 0.71
C LYS A 16 11.89 -0.11 -0.55
N ALA A 17 11.40 -1.11 -1.27
CA ALA A 17 10.57 -0.85 -2.43
C ALA A 17 9.53 0.20 -2.00
N ASP A 18 9.52 1.33 -2.71
CA ASP A 18 8.58 2.41 -2.42
C ASP A 18 7.22 1.88 -2.82
N HIS A 19 6.51 1.33 -1.85
CA HIS A 19 5.18 0.84 -2.06
C HIS A 19 4.19 1.94 -1.73
N ILE A 20 3.26 2.16 -2.64
CA ILE A 20 2.20 3.14 -2.49
C ILE A 20 1.04 2.46 -1.79
N THR A 21 0.60 3.00 -0.66
CA THR A 21 -0.58 2.49 0.05
C THR A 21 -1.78 3.34 -0.35
N VAL A 22 -2.79 2.71 -0.95
CA VAL A 22 -4.01 3.38 -1.39
C VAL A 22 -5.23 2.85 -0.63
N LYS A 23 -6.18 3.74 -0.33
CA LYS A 23 -7.48 3.36 0.21
C LYS A 23 -8.43 3.07 -0.94
N PHE A 24 -8.82 1.81 -1.11
CA PHE A 24 -9.78 1.37 -2.11
C PHE A 24 -11.17 1.28 -1.48
N VAL A 25 -12.13 2.02 -2.04
CA VAL A 25 -13.52 2.07 -1.55
C VAL A 25 -14.44 1.52 -2.63
N LYS A 26 -15.09 0.40 -2.34
CA LYS A 26 -16.02 -0.27 -3.26
C LYS A 26 -17.45 -0.18 -2.74
N THR A 27 -18.35 0.31 -3.58
CA THR A 27 -19.78 0.33 -3.28
C THR A 27 -20.41 -1.04 -3.56
N VAL A 28 -21.19 -1.55 -2.60
CA VAL A 28 -21.94 -2.80 -2.71
C VAL A 28 -23.42 -2.49 -2.51
N LYS A 29 -24.24 -2.82 -3.50
CA LYS A 29 -25.70 -2.77 -3.38
C LYS A 29 -26.15 -3.97 -2.57
N THR A 30 -26.92 -3.72 -1.51
CA THR A 30 -27.50 -4.78 -0.69
C THR A 30 -28.87 -5.19 -1.22
N ASP A 31 -29.33 -6.38 -0.88
CA ASP A 31 -30.64 -6.90 -1.30
C ASP A 31 -31.81 -6.03 -0.82
N ARG A 32 -31.59 -5.22 0.22
CA ARG A 32 -32.55 -4.26 0.78
C ARG A 32 -32.56 -2.91 0.05
N GLY A 33 -31.85 -2.80 -1.08
CA GLY A 33 -31.80 -1.58 -1.90
C GLY A 33 -30.89 -0.48 -1.33
N THR A 34 -30.25 -0.69 -0.19
CA THR A 34 -29.28 0.26 0.39
C THR A 34 -27.87 -0.02 -0.13
N TYR A 35 -27.03 1.02 -0.17
CA TYR A 35 -25.62 0.90 -0.53
C TYR A 35 -24.74 0.82 0.72
N LYS A 36 -23.76 -0.08 0.69
CA LYS A 36 -22.68 -0.15 1.68
C LYS A 36 -21.36 0.13 0.99
N PHE A 37 -20.40 0.68 1.73
CA PHE A 37 -19.05 0.92 1.24
C PHE A 37 -18.10 -0.05 1.94
N ASN A 38 -17.40 -0.85 1.15
CA ASN A 38 -16.32 -1.71 1.64
C ASN A 38 -15.00 -0.98 1.40
N GLU A 39 -14.28 -0.69 2.49
CA GLU A 39 -13.03 0.06 2.47
C GLU A 39 -11.86 -0.86 2.81
N ASN A 40 -10.86 -0.92 1.93
CA ASN A 40 -9.64 -1.71 2.15
C ASN A 40 -8.40 -0.88 1.81
N PHE A 41 -7.32 -1.11 2.56
CA PHE A 41 -6.01 -0.54 2.22
C PHE A 41 -5.22 -1.56 1.41
N VAL A 42 -4.80 -1.15 0.22
CA VAL A 42 -4.02 -2.00 -0.69
C VAL A 42 -2.64 -1.40 -0.86
N ARG A 43 -1.63 -2.26 -0.78
CA ARG A 43 -0.24 -1.92 -1.04
C ARG A 43 0.07 -2.22 -2.50
N LEU A 44 0.47 -1.21 -3.25
CA LEU A 44 0.84 -1.30 -4.65
C LEU A 44 2.33 -1.03 -4.82
N ASP A 45 2.95 -1.68 -5.79
CA ASP A 45 4.35 -1.39 -6.17
C ASP A 45 4.45 -0.16 -7.06
N ASP A 46 3.38 0.16 -7.79
CA ASP A 46 3.30 1.28 -8.72
C ASP A 46 1.86 1.83 -8.76
N ILE A 47 1.71 3.14 -8.91
CA ILE A 47 0.41 3.81 -8.94
C ILE A 47 -0.41 3.42 -10.17
N SER A 48 0.22 3.07 -11.30
CA SER A 48 -0.48 2.67 -12.51
C SER A 48 -1.30 1.38 -12.34
N LYS A 49 -0.99 0.55 -11.33
CA LYS A 49 -1.72 -0.69 -11.04
C LYS A 49 -3.09 -0.47 -10.37
N VAL A 50 -3.49 0.77 -10.07
CA VAL A 50 -4.81 1.06 -9.46
C VAL A 50 -5.99 0.59 -10.31
N THR A 51 -5.83 0.50 -11.63
CA THR A 51 -6.87 0.03 -12.56
C THR A 51 -7.11 -1.48 -12.51
N GLU A 52 -6.20 -2.22 -11.88
CA GLU A 52 -6.31 -3.68 -11.70
C GLU A 52 -7.10 -4.05 -10.43
N LEU A 53 -7.39 -3.08 -9.55
CA LEU A 53 -8.17 -3.28 -8.32
C LEU A 53 -9.67 -3.50 -8.63
N LYS A 54 -10.26 -4.57 -8.10
CA LYS A 54 -11.66 -4.99 -8.35
C LYS A 54 -12.55 -5.00 -7.12
#